data_AF-A0A8C9H6S0-F1
#
_entry.id   AF-A0A8C9H6S0-F1
#
_cell.length_a   1.000
_cell.length_b   1.000
_cell.length_c   1.000
_cell.angle_alpha   90.00
_cell.angle_beta   90.00
_cell.angle_gamma   90.00
#
_symmetry.space_group_name_H-M   'P 1'
#
loop_
_entity.id
_entity.type
_entity.pdbx_description
1 polymer ?
#
loop_
_entity_poly.entity_id
_entity_poly.type
_entity_poly.pdbx_seq_one_letter_code
_entity_poly.pdbx_strand_id
1 'polypeptide(L)'
;MGFRDLKSPASLQVLNDYLVDKSYIEEYVPSQADVAVFEAVSGPLPANWCHALRWYNCIKSYQKEKASLPGVKKALGKYGPADVEDTTGSGATDSKDDDDDIDLFGSDDEKESEEAKRLREERLA
;
A
#
# COMPACT_ATOMS: atom_id res chain seq x y z
N MET A 1 -12.98 4.79 15.92
CA MET A 1 -13.91 4.46 14.83
C MET A 1 -13.13 4.29 13.53
N GLY A 2 -13.30 3.19 12.79
CA GLY A 2 -12.61 2.94 11.52
C GLY A 2 -13.22 3.63 10.29
N PHE A 3 -12.84 3.15 9.11
CA PHE A 3 -13.31 3.68 7.83
C PHE A 3 -14.84 3.68 7.73
N ARG A 4 -15.37 4.80 7.23
CA ARG A 4 -16.81 5.00 6.95
C ARG A 4 -17.06 4.88 5.46
N ASP A 5 -18.19 5.39 4.97
CA ASP A 5 -18.58 5.36 3.55
C ASP A 5 -17.47 5.89 2.63
N LEU A 6 -16.71 4.99 1.97
CA LEU A 6 -15.57 5.29 1.10
C LEU A 6 -15.96 5.80 -0.29
N LYS A 7 -17.08 6.53 -0.35
CA LYS A 7 -17.59 7.21 -1.55
C LYS A 7 -17.45 8.72 -1.43
N SER A 8 -17.33 9.23 -0.19
CA SER A 8 -17.14 10.65 0.07
C SER A 8 -15.67 11.06 -0.11
N PRO A 9 -15.37 12.25 -0.68
CA PRO A 9 -14.01 12.76 -0.74
C PRO A 9 -13.32 12.81 0.63
N ALA A 10 -14.06 13.13 1.69
CA ALA A 10 -13.51 13.23 3.04
C ALA A 10 -13.06 11.86 3.60
N SER A 11 -13.81 10.80 3.36
CA SER A 11 -13.44 9.45 3.82
C SER A 11 -12.33 8.85 2.96
N LEU A 12 -12.28 9.20 1.67
CA LEU A 12 -11.17 8.84 0.79
C LEU A 12 -9.87 9.55 1.16
N GLN A 13 -9.95 10.79 1.66
CA GLN A 13 -8.80 11.49 2.25
C GLN A 13 -8.29 10.73 3.48
N VAL A 14 -9.17 10.32 4.40
CA VAL A 14 -8.79 9.53 5.57
C VAL A 14 -8.13 8.20 5.18
N LEU A 15 -8.63 7.54 4.12
CA LEU A 15 -7.99 6.33 3.58
C LEU A 15 -6.60 6.62 3.03
N ASN A 16 -6.44 7.71 2.28
CA ASN A 16 -5.15 8.12 1.74
C ASN A 16 -4.13 8.39 2.86
N ASP A 17 -4.55 9.12 3.90
CA ASP A 17 -3.68 9.50 5.02
C ASP A 17 -3.33 8.28 5.88
N TYR A 18 -4.25 7.34 6.06
CA TYR A 18 -3.97 6.06 6.73
C TYR A 18 -2.94 5.21 5.97
N LEU A 19 -2.88 5.32 4.63
CA LEU A 19 -2.00 4.55 3.76
C LEU A 19 -0.64 5.22 3.50
N VAL A 20 -0.34 6.36 4.14
CA VAL A 20 0.96 7.05 3.98
C VAL A 20 2.10 6.10 4.35
N ASP A 21 2.00 5.46 5.51
CA ASP A 21 2.99 4.56 6.12
C ASP A 21 2.62 3.08 5.96
N LYS A 22 1.57 2.76 5.17
CA LYS A 22 1.04 1.40 5.03
C LYS A 22 0.89 0.97 3.58
N SER A 23 1.27 -0.27 3.32
CA SER A 23 1.09 -0.91 2.01
C SER A 23 -0.26 -1.62 1.88
N TYR A 24 -0.84 -2.07 3.00
CA TYR A 24 -2.08 -2.83 3.10
C TYR A 24 -2.94 -2.33 4.28
N ILE A 25 -4.21 -2.72 4.33
CA ILE A 25 -5.14 -2.29 5.38
C ILE A 25 -4.81 -2.91 6.74
N GLU A 26 -4.45 -4.20 6.73
CA GLU A 26 -3.96 -4.95 7.89
C GLU A 26 -2.62 -5.60 7.52
N GLU A 27 -1.68 -5.59 8.47
CA GLU A 27 -0.36 -6.22 8.35
C GLU A 27 0.47 -5.71 7.14
N TYR A 28 1.42 -6.53 6.70
CA TYR A 28 2.35 -6.25 5.60
C TYR A 28 2.09 -7.13 4.36
N VAL A 29 0.96 -7.84 4.34
CA VAL A 29 0.55 -8.75 3.27
C VAL A 29 -0.89 -8.47 2.82
N PRO A 30 -1.23 -8.71 1.55
CA PRO A 30 -2.61 -8.53 1.09
C PRO A 30 -3.54 -9.51 1.80
N SER A 31 -4.68 -9.01 2.28
CA SER A 31 -5.61 -9.76 3.12
C SER A 31 -7.08 -9.52 2.75
N GLN A 32 -7.99 -10.26 3.38
CA GLN A 32 -9.43 -10.01 3.27
C GLN A 32 -9.83 -8.60 3.74
N ALA A 33 -9.04 -7.94 4.58
CA ALA A 33 -9.27 -6.54 4.96
C ALA A 33 -9.15 -5.62 3.74
N ASP A 34 -8.10 -5.81 2.94
CA ASP A 34 -7.90 -5.06 1.70
C ASP A 34 -9.06 -5.28 0.72
N VAL A 35 -9.52 -6.52 0.60
CA VAL A 35 -10.67 -6.84 -0.26
C VAL A 35 -11.94 -6.14 0.21
N ALA A 36 -12.19 -6.09 1.53
CA ALA A 36 -13.37 -5.43 2.08
C ALA A 36 -13.35 -3.91 1.85
N VAL A 37 -12.20 -3.26 2.03
CA VAL A 37 -12.03 -1.83 1.76
C VAL A 37 -12.08 -1.56 0.25
N PHE A 38 -11.47 -2.41 -0.56
CA PHE A 38 -11.45 -2.26 -2.03
C PHE A 38 -12.84 -2.37 -2.64
N GLU A 39 -13.67 -3.32 -2.16
CA GLU A 39 -15.07 -3.46 -2.60
C GLU A 39 -15.95 -2.29 -2.15
N ALA A 40 -15.58 -1.58 -1.08
CA ALA A 40 -16.29 -0.39 -0.61
C ALA A 40 -15.94 0.88 -1.42
N VAL A 41 -14.77 0.90 -2.08
CA VAL A 41 -14.37 1.99 -2.98
C VAL A 41 -15.07 1.79 -4.33
N SER A 42 -15.78 2.82 -4.78
CA SER A 42 -16.62 2.72 -5.99
C SER A 42 -15.85 2.65 -7.32
N GLY A 43 -14.54 2.86 -7.31
CA GLY A 43 -13.73 2.86 -8.53
C GLY A 43 -12.32 3.45 -8.36
N PRO A 44 -11.60 3.65 -9.47
CA PRO A 44 -10.25 4.20 -9.46
C PRO A 44 -10.22 5.55 -8.76
N LEU A 45 -9.32 5.69 -7.78
CA LEU A 45 -9.12 6.95 -7.08
C LEU A 45 -8.37 7.94 -7.99
N PRO A 46 -8.73 9.22 -7.99
CA PRO A 46 -7.97 10.26 -8.68
C PRO A 46 -6.54 10.42 -8.11
N ALA A 47 -5.63 10.94 -8.95
CA ALA A 47 -4.20 10.99 -8.65
C ALA A 47 -3.80 11.89 -7.46
N ASN A 48 -4.70 12.76 -7.01
CA ASN A 48 -4.53 13.57 -5.79
C ASN A 48 -4.49 12.71 -4.51
N TRP A 49 -5.02 11.48 -4.55
CA TRP A 49 -4.91 10.51 -3.45
C TRP A 49 -3.87 9.45 -3.79
N CYS A 50 -2.60 9.86 -3.86
CA CYS A 50 -1.51 9.03 -4.36
C CYS A 50 -1.32 7.72 -3.58
N HIS A 51 -1.46 7.74 -2.25
CA HIS A 51 -1.29 6.55 -1.41
C HIS A 51 -2.47 5.59 -1.57
N ALA A 52 -3.69 6.12 -1.59
CA ALA A 52 -4.89 5.33 -1.83
C ALA A 52 -4.89 4.75 -3.26
N LEU A 53 -4.45 5.51 -4.27
CA LEU A 53 -4.34 5.05 -5.65
C LEU A 53 -3.27 3.95 -5.80
N ARG A 54 -2.10 4.13 -5.17
CA ARG A 54 -1.03 3.10 -5.13
C ARG A 54 -1.59 1.80 -4.57
N TRP A 55 -2.23 1.86 -3.40
CA TRP A 55 -2.86 0.71 -2.77
C TRP A 55 -3.96 0.11 -3.64
N TYR A 56 -4.88 0.91 -4.19
CA TYR A 56 -5.97 0.44 -5.04
C TYR A 56 -5.44 -0.32 -6.25
N ASN A 57 -4.41 0.18 -6.92
CA ASN A 57 -3.78 -0.51 -8.05
C ASN A 57 -3.10 -1.81 -7.63
N CYS A 58 -2.47 -1.83 -6.45
CA CYS A 58 -1.91 -3.05 -5.87
C CYS A 58 -3.01 -4.08 -5.62
N ILE A 59 -4.08 -3.75 -4.90
CA ILE A 59 -5.16 -4.70 -4.61
C ILE A 59 -5.89 -5.15 -5.88
N LYS A 60 -6.01 -4.27 -6.87
CA LYS A 60 -6.59 -4.60 -8.17
C LYS A 60 -5.81 -5.70 -8.90
N SER A 61 -4.48 -5.80 -8.75
CA SER A 61 -3.72 -6.92 -9.34
C SER A 61 -4.09 -8.27 -8.71
N TYR A 62 -4.43 -8.28 -7.42
CA TYR A 62 -4.88 -9.46 -6.68
C TYR A 62 -6.36 -9.82 -6.89
N GLN A 63 -7.11 -9.07 -7.72
CA GLN A 63 -8.55 -9.27 -7.87
C GLN A 63 -8.96 -10.69 -8.29
N LYS A 64 -8.12 -11.38 -9.09
CA LYS A 64 -8.39 -12.76 -9.55
C LYS A 64 -8.25 -13.79 -8.42
N GLU A 65 -7.43 -13.51 -7.43
CA GLU A 65 -7.12 -14.40 -6.30
C GLU A 65 -7.63 -13.85 -4.95
N LYS A 66 -8.52 -12.86 -4.99
CA LYS A 66 -9.07 -12.21 -3.79
C LYS A 66 -9.76 -13.17 -2.81
N ALA A 67 -10.23 -14.33 -3.28
CA ALA A 67 -10.83 -15.36 -2.45
C ALA A 67 -9.79 -16.22 -1.70
N SER A 68 -8.56 -16.28 -2.21
CA SER A 68 -7.44 -17.03 -1.63
C SER A 68 -6.61 -16.19 -0.66
N LEU A 69 -6.83 -14.88 -0.61
CA LEU A 69 -6.12 -13.99 0.32
C LEU A 69 -6.47 -14.36 1.77
N PRO A 70 -5.46 -14.34 2.68
CA PRO A 70 -5.64 -14.69 4.07
C PRO A 70 -6.53 -13.70 4.83
N GLY A 71 -7.03 -14.12 5.99
CA GLY A 71 -7.82 -13.28 6.90
C GLY A 71 -9.34 -13.42 6.74
N VAL A 72 -10.08 -12.61 7.49
CA VAL A 72 -11.55 -12.62 7.52
C VAL A 72 -12.08 -11.21 7.29
N LYS A 73 -13.08 -11.07 6.41
CA LYS A 73 -13.78 -9.80 6.20
C LYS A 73 -14.52 -9.39 7.47
N LYS A 74 -14.21 -8.21 7.99
CA LYS A 74 -14.85 -7.54 9.12
C LYS A 74 -15.65 -6.34 8.59
N ALA A 75 -16.46 -5.75 9.45
CA ALA A 75 -17.16 -4.52 9.10
C ALA A 75 -16.16 -3.38 8.82
N LEU A 76 -16.45 -2.53 7.84
CA LEU A 76 -15.53 -1.47 7.39
C LEU A 76 -15.05 -0.56 8.53
N GLY A 77 -15.96 -0.23 9.48
CA GLY A 77 -15.63 0.56 10.66
C GLY A 77 -14.70 -0.11 11.68
N LYS A 78 -14.26 -1.34 11.43
CA LYS A 78 -13.21 -2.03 12.20
C LYS A 78 -11.82 -1.91 11.56
N TYR A 79 -11.75 -1.43 10.32
CA TYR A 79 -10.51 -1.20 9.60
C TYR A 79 -10.13 0.28 9.64
N GLY A 80 -8.84 0.58 9.56
CA GLY A 80 -8.37 1.96 9.57
C GLY A 80 -8.12 2.51 10.98
N PRO A 81 -8.04 3.84 11.14
CA PRO A 81 -7.64 4.45 12.39
C PRO A 81 -8.61 4.08 13.53
N ALA A 82 -8.09 3.55 14.64
CA ALA A 82 -8.90 3.05 15.74
C ALA A 82 -9.56 4.19 16.55
N ASP A 83 -8.94 5.36 16.61
CA ASP A 83 -9.35 6.54 17.39
C ASP A 83 -8.79 7.82 16.78
N VAL A 84 -9.38 8.29 15.68
CA VAL A 84 -9.26 9.70 15.31
C VAL A 84 -10.59 10.36 15.61
N GLU A 85 -10.67 10.98 16.80
CA GLU A 85 -11.47 12.19 16.90
C GLU A 85 -10.99 13.16 15.82
N ASP A 86 -11.94 13.87 15.23
CA ASP A 86 -11.77 14.89 14.20
C ASP A 86 -10.70 15.93 14.61
N THR A 87 -9.43 15.72 14.26
CA THR A 87 -8.38 16.73 14.46
C THR A 87 -8.33 17.65 13.26
N THR A 88 -9.29 18.56 13.20
CA THR A 88 -9.06 19.89 12.65
C THR A 88 -7.97 20.56 13.50
N GLY A 89 -6.70 20.48 13.07
CA GLY A 89 -5.60 21.10 13.82
C GLY A 89 -4.19 20.88 13.28
N SER A 90 -3.76 21.80 12.40
CA SER A 90 -2.40 22.36 12.25
C SER A 90 -1.16 21.56 12.69
N GLY A 91 -0.20 21.39 11.77
CA GLY A 91 1.18 21.10 12.16
C GLY A 91 2.14 20.89 11.00
N ALA A 92 2.55 21.97 10.32
CA ALA A 92 3.75 21.97 9.49
C ALA A 92 4.98 21.92 10.40
N THR A 93 5.92 21.02 10.13
CA THR A 93 7.30 21.13 10.62
C THR A 93 8.27 20.69 9.53
N ASP A 94 8.93 21.70 8.96
CA ASP A 94 10.20 21.63 8.25
C ASP A 94 11.34 21.38 9.25
N SER A 95 12.30 20.52 8.89
CA SER A 95 13.72 20.62 9.31
C SER A 95 14.61 19.62 8.55
N LYS A 96 15.48 20.21 7.72
CA LYS A 96 16.80 19.80 7.16
C LYS A 96 17.52 18.55 7.68
N ASP A 97 17.95 17.74 6.71
CA ASP A 97 19.35 17.43 6.31
C ASP A 97 20.38 17.08 7.41
N ASP A 98 20.84 15.81 7.43
CA ASP A 98 22.27 15.46 7.41
C ASP A 98 22.46 13.98 6.99
N ASP A 99 23.60 13.74 6.35
CA ASP A 99 24.13 12.53 5.72
C ASP A 99 24.16 11.29 6.61
N ASP A 100 23.76 10.15 6.05
CA ASP A 100 24.49 8.90 6.27
C ASP A 100 24.40 8.03 5.02
N ASP A 101 25.49 8.14 4.26
CA ASP A 101 25.87 7.45 3.04
C ASP A 101 25.82 5.92 3.26
N ILE A 102 24.67 5.30 3.02
CA ILE A 102 24.56 3.84 2.89
C ILE A 102 25.03 3.47 1.48
N ASP A 103 26.35 3.27 1.36
CA ASP A 103 26.96 2.55 0.25
C ASP A 103 26.55 1.06 0.33
N LEU A 104 25.41 0.74 -0.28
CA LEU A 104 24.93 -0.63 -0.51
C LEU A 104 25.43 -1.23 -1.85
N PHE A 105 26.39 -0.57 -2.51
CA PHE A 105 26.99 -1.03 -3.77
C PHE A 105 28.51 -1.27 -3.66
N GLY A 106 29.03 -1.46 -2.45
CA GLY A 106 30.45 -1.71 -2.19
C GLY A 106 30.72 -2.99 -1.40
N SER A 107 30.96 -4.10 -2.12
CA SER A 107 31.53 -5.39 -1.65
C SER A 107 30.59 -6.48 -1.10
N ASP A 108 30.18 -7.40 -1.98
CA ASP A 108 30.35 -8.87 -1.83
C ASP A 108 30.07 -9.49 -3.23
N ASP A 109 31.08 -9.67 -4.06
CA ASP A 109 31.83 -10.92 -4.26
C ASP A 109 31.06 -12.01 -5.03
N GLU A 110 31.75 -12.51 -6.05
CA GLU A 110 31.38 -13.51 -7.06
C GLU A 110 30.49 -14.68 -6.61
N LYS A 111 29.29 -14.84 -7.22
CA LYS A 111 28.79 -16.12 -7.80
C LYS A 111 27.61 -15.87 -8.75
N GLU A 112 27.92 -15.45 -9.98
CA GLU A 112 26.98 -15.53 -11.10
C GLU A 112 26.90 -17.00 -11.56
N SER A 113 25.91 -17.74 -11.07
CA SER A 113 25.61 -19.10 -11.54
C SER A 113 25.36 -19.10 -13.05
N GLU A 114 26.09 -19.94 -13.80
CA GLU A 114 26.00 -20.07 -15.26
C GLU A 114 24.57 -20.33 -15.80
N GLU A 115 23.64 -20.73 -14.92
CA GLU A 115 22.24 -20.95 -15.25
C GLU A 115 21.48 -19.63 -15.58
N ALA A 116 21.87 -18.51 -14.96
CA ALA A 116 21.19 -17.22 -15.16
C ALA A 116 21.53 -16.55 -16.50
N LYS A 117 22.63 -16.95 -17.16
CA LYS A 117 22.98 -16.44 -18.51
C LYS A 117 22.18 -17.12 -19.60
N ARG A 118 21.93 -18.44 -19.50
CA ARG A 118 21.14 -19.17 -20.51
C ARG A 118 19.71 -18.66 -20.65
N LEU A 119 19.07 -18.29 -19.53
CA LEU A 119 17.68 -17.83 -19.55
C LEU A 119 17.48 -16.47 -20.23
N ARG A 120 18.53 -15.63 -20.29
CA ARG A 120 18.46 -14.35 -21.02
C ARG A 120 18.65 -14.52 -22.53
N GLU A 121 19.47 -15.49 -22.93
CA GLU A 121 19.82 -15.71 -24.34
C GLU A 121 18.70 -16.42 -25.12
N GLU A 122 17.96 -17.32 -24.48
CA GLU A 122 16.77 -17.96 -25.10
C GLU A 122 15.59 -16.99 -25.30
N ARG A 123 15.56 -15.87 -24.56
CA ARG A 123 14.52 -14.86 -24.69
C ARG A 123 14.82 -13.79 -25.75
N LEU A 124 16.00 -13.85 -26.37
CA LEU A 124 16.46 -12.88 -27.37
C LEU A 124 16.84 -13.53 -28.71
N ALA A 125 16.57 -14.84 -28.88
CA ALA A 125 16.62 -15.55 -30.15
C ALA A 125 15.21 -15.72 -30.73
#